data_AF-A0A7V5XDG9-F1
#
_entry.id   AF-A0A7V5XDG9-F1
#
_cell.length_a   1.000
_cell.length_b   1.000
_cell.length_c   1.000
_cell.angle_alpha   90.00
_cell.angle_beta   90.00
_cell.angle_gamma   90.00
#
_symmetry.space_group_name_H-M   'P 1'
#
loop_
_entity.id
_entity.type
_entity.pdbx_description
1 polymer ?
#
loop_
_entity_poly.entity_id
_entity_poly.type
_entity_poly.pdbx_seq_one_letter_code
_entity_poly.pdbx_strand_id
1 'polypeptide(L)' 'IVEAAVIGVPDAEGQEQVKAFVVLRPGARLGVDEIRSYCRENLAAYKVPRQVEFRDELPKSNVGKILRRALREETV' A
#
# COMPACT_ATOMS: atom_id res chain seq x y z
N ILE A 1 -4.70 11.23 1.52
CA ILE A 1 -4.99 9.79 1.74
C ILE A 1 -6.17 9.68 2.70
N VAL A 2 -7.16 8.84 2.41
CA VAL A 2 -8.27 8.47 3.31
C VAL A 2 -7.84 7.32 4.20
N GLU A 3 -7.31 6.27 3.56
CA GLU A 3 -6.79 5.09 4.22
C GLU A 3 -5.67 4.47 3.38
N ALA A 4 -4.83 3.69 4.03
CA ALA A 4 -3.78 2.93 3.39
C ALA A 4 -3.58 1.59 4.11
N ALA A 5 -3.19 0.57 3.36
CA ALA A 5 -2.78 -0.72 3.89
C ALA A 5 -1.46 -1.14 3.26
N VAL A 6 -0.65 -1.85 4.03
CA VAL A 6 0.68 -2.30 3.60
C VAL A 6 0.80 -3.78 3.90
N ILE A 7 1.33 -4.53 2.94
CA ILE A 7 1.67 -5.96 3.07
C ILE A 7 3.05 -6.23 2.47
N GLY A 8 3.66 -7.34 2.88
CA GLY A 8 4.79 -7.93 2.17
C GLY A 8 4.29 -8.77 1.00
N VAL A 9 4.90 -8.61 -0.17
CA VAL A 9 4.67 -9.43 -1.36
C VAL A 9 6.02 -9.96 -1.86
N PRO A 10 6.08 -11.17 -2.42
CA PRO A 10 7.33 -11.65 -3.02
C PRO A 10 7.70 -10.78 -4.22
N ASP A 11 9.00 -10.52 -4.39
CA ASP A 11 9.55 -10.01 -5.64
C ASP A 11 9.96 -11.17 -6.58
N ALA A 12 10.51 -10.83 -7.74
CA ALA A 12 10.92 -11.81 -8.74
C ALA A 12 12.02 -12.76 -8.24
N GLU A 13 12.77 -12.35 -7.22
CA GLU A 13 13.85 -13.11 -6.59
C GLU A 13 13.37 -13.86 -5.33
N GLY A 14 12.06 -13.80 -5.02
CA GLY A 14 11.44 -14.43 -3.87
C GLY A 14 11.65 -13.70 -2.55
N GLN A 15 12.22 -12.48 -2.56
CA GLN A 15 12.37 -11.66 -1.36
C GLN A 15 11.06 -10.92 -1.05
N GLU A 16 10.76 -10.70 0.23
CA GLU A 16 9.62 -9.86 0.59
C GLU A 16 9.92 -8.38 0.32
N GLN A 17 9.06 -7.75 -0.48
CA GLN A 17 9.03 -6.32 -0.70
C GLN A 17 7.75 -5.67 -0.18
N VAL A 18 7.86 -4.41 0.21
CA VAL A 18 6.74 -3.63 0.76
C VAL A 18 5.85 -3.15 -0.38
N LYS A 19 4.57 -3.56 -0.38
CA LYS A 19 3.51 -3.04 -1.26
C LYS A 19 2.49 -2.25 -0.44
N ALA A 20 2.19 -1.04 -0.88
CA ALA A 20 1.18 -0.17 -0.28
C ALA A 20 -0.05 -0.06 -1.19
N PHE A 21 -1.24 -0.20 -0.60
CA PHE A 21 -2.53 0.11 -1.22
C PHE A 21 -3.05 1.40 -0.62
N VAL A 22 -3.45 2.35 -1.46
CA VAL A 22 -3.76 3.71 -1.04
C VAL A 22 -5.08 4.16 -1.62
N VAL A 23 -5.99 4.61 -0.76
CA VAL A 23 -7.24 5.26 -1.16
C VAL A 23 -7.07 6.77 -1.01
N LEU A 24 -7.29 7.50 -2.10
CA LEU A 24 -7.21 8.95 -2.10
C LEU A 24 -8.51 9.59 -1.62
N ARG A 25 -8.41 10.83 -1.15
CA ARG A 25 -9.61 11.62 -0.87
C ARG A 25 -10.27 11.98 -2.21
N PRO A 26 -11.60 12.11 -2.28
CA PRO A 26 -12.27 12.54 -3.51
C PRO A 26 -11.65 13.83 -4.06
N GLY A 27 -11.33 13.85 -5.34
CA GLY A 27 -10.68 14.99 -6.02
C GLY A 27 -9.19 15.18 -5.74
N ALA A 28 -8.59 14.44 -4.80
CA ALA A 28 -7.16 14.48 -4.57
C ALA A 28 -6.41 13.75 -5.70
N ARG A 29 -5.27 14.30 -6.10
CA ARG A 29 -4.32 13.66 -7.02
C ARG A 29 -3.00 13.54 -6.30
N LEU A 30 -2.39 12.36 -6.37
CA LEU A 30 -1.10 12.07 -5.76
C LEU A 30 -0.40 11.01 -6.60
N GLY A 31 0.87 11.23 -6.91
CA GLY A 31 1.71 10.30 -7.64
C GLY A 31 2.36 9.25 -6.74
N VAL A 32 2.78 8.14 -7.36
CA VAL A 32 3.58 7.11 -6.68
C VAL A 32 4.87 7.70 -6.12
N ASP A 33 5.55 8.56 -6.88
CA ASP A 33 6.82 9.16 -6.44
C ASP A 33 6.65 10.10 -5.25
N GLU A 34 5.55 10.84 -5.18
CA GLU A 34 5.25 11.71 -4.03
C GLU A 34 5.07 10.89 -2.75
N ILE A 35 4.36 9.76 -2.83
CA ILE A 35 4.21 8.82 -1.70
C ILE A 35 5.57 8.26 -1.30
N ARG A 36 6.37 7.80 -2.26
CA ARG A 36 7.69 7.21 -1.97
C ARG A 36 8.64 8.25 -1.39
N SER A 37 8.64 9.49 -1.89
CA SER A 37 9.45 10.59 -1.36
C SER A 37 9.07 10.91 0.08
N TYR A 38 7.76 11.06 0.36
CA TYR A 38 7.28 11.23 1.74
C TYR A 38 7.74 10.08 2.64
N CYS A 39 7.64 8.83 2.18
CA CYS A 39 8.13 7.68 2.94
C CYS A 39 9.66 7.70 3.14
N ARG A 40 10.46 8.09 2.15
CA ARG A 40 11.93 8.17 2.26
C ARG A 40 12.37 9.21 3.29
N GLU A 41 11.66 10.33 3.37
CA GLU A 41 11.96 11.39 4.33
C GLU A 41 11.62 11.00 5.77
N ASN A 42 10.67 10.08 5.96
CA ASN A 42 10.11 9.76 7.27
C ASN A 42 10.43 8.33 7.77
N LEU A 43 10.94 7.44 6.91
CA LEU A 43 11.19 6.03 7.22
C LEU A 43 12.58 5.58 6.78
N ALA A 44 13.07 4.52 7.41
CA ALA A 44 14.27 3.82 6.93
C ALA A 44 14.04 3.28 5.51
N ALA A 45 15.10 3.29 4.68
CA ALA A 45 15.02 2.95 3.26
C ALA A 45 14.32 1.62 2.96
N TYR A 46 14.53 0.58 3.77
CA TYR A 46 13.92 -0.74 3.58
C TYR A 46 12.41 -0.77 3.88
N LYS A 47 11.86 0.24 4.57
CA LYS A 47 10.42 0.36 4.85
C LYS A 47 9.66 1.12 3.75
N VAL A 48 10.37 1.74 2.81
CA VAL A 48 9.76 2.50 1.73
C VAL A 48 9.06 1.53 0.77
N PRO A 49 7.77 1.73 0.45
CA PRO A 49 7.08 0.85 -0.47
C PRO A 49 7.75 0.85 -1.85
N ARG A 50 8.05 -0.35 -2.35
CA ARG A 50 8.54 -0.55 -3.72
C ARG A 50 7.39 -0.48 -4.71
N GLN A 51 6.21 -0.94 -4.30
CA GLN A 51 4.99 -0.88 -5.09
C GLN A 51 3.95 -0.04 -4.36
N VAL A 52 3.26 0.83 -5.10
CA VAL A 52 2.12 1.61 -4.62
C VAL A 52 0.99 1.42 -5.60
N GLU A 53 -0.17 1.00 -5.10
CA GLU A 53 -1.37 0.77 -5.88
C GLU A 53 -2.49 1.67 -5.36
N PHE A 54 -3.08 2.47 -6.24
CA PHE A 54 -4.23 3.29 -5.91
C PHE A 54 -5.52 2.50 -6.10
N ARG A 55 -6.44 2.61 -5.14
CA ARG A 55 -7.75 1.97 -5.20
C ARG A 55 -8.86 2.94 -4.79
N ASP A 56 -10.06 2.63 -5.24
CA ASP A 56 -11.27 3.33 -4.81
C ASP A 56 -11.66 2.91 -3.38
N GLU A 57 -11.44 1.63 -3.02
CA GLU A 57 -11.68 1.10 -1.68
C GLU A 57 -10.72 -0.05 -1.31
N LEU A 58 -10.67 -0.37 -0.01
CA LEU A 58 -9.93 -1.53 0.51
C LEU A 58 -10.89 -2.56 1.10
N PRO A 59 -10.58 -3.86 1.00
CA PRO A 59 -11.41 -4.91 1.57
C PRO A 59 -11.49 -4.76 3.09
N LYS A 60 -12.72 -4.78 3.62
CA LYS A 60 -12.99 -4.57 5.04
C LYS A 60 -13.85 -5.70 5.61
N SER A 61 -13.69 -5.97 6.90
CA SER A 61 -14.60 -6.83 7.65
C SER A 61 -15.94 -6.13 7.87
N ASN A 62 -16.94 -6.89 8.36
CA ASN A 62 -18.26 -6.35 8.72
C ASN A 62 -18.22 -5.23 9.79
N VAL A 63 -17.09 -5.09 10.50
CA VAL A 63 -16.85 -4.03 11.50
C VAL A 63 -15.87 -2.96 10.99
N GLY A 64 -15.59 -2.93 9.68
CA GLY A 64 -14.81 -1.88 9.01
C GLY A 64 -13.28 -2.01 9.12
N LYS A 65 -12.76 -3.13 9.63
CA LYS A 65 -11.29 -3.34 9.71
C LYS A 65 -10.75 -3.80 8.37
N ILE A 66 -9.65 -3.20 7.91
CA ILE A 66 -9.01 -3.61 6.66
C ILE A 66 -8.51 -5.06 6.75
N LEU A 67 -8.90 -5.87 5.76
CA LEU A 67 -8.55 -7.28 5.64
C LEU A 67 -7.25 -7.45 4.86
N ARG A 68 -6.11 -7.37 5.56
CA ARG A 68 -4.78 -7.59 4.94
C ARG A 68 -4.63 -8.98 4.29
N ARG A 69 -5.37 -9.98 4.77
CA ARG A 69 -5.36 -11.33 4.18
C ARG A 69 -5.91 -11.33 2.76
N ALA A 70 -7.06 -10.68 2.53
CA ALA A 70 -7.65 -10.55 1.20
C ALA A 70 -6.70 -9.84 0.22
N LEU A 71 -6.07 -8.74 0.66
CA LEU A 71 -5.05 -8.05 -0.13
C LEU A 71 -3.86 -8.95 -0.51
N ARG A 72 -3.45 -9.85 0.38
CA ARG A 72 -2.37 -10.82 0.10
C ARG A 72 -2.83 -11.88 -0.90
N GLU A 73 -4.03 -12.44 -0.73
CA GLU A 73 -4.61 -13.43 -1.64
C GLU A 73 -4.79 -12.88 -3.07
N GLU A 74 -5.07 -11.59 -3.22
CA GLU A 74 -5.17 -10.92 -4.54
C GLU A 74 -3.83 -10.67 -5.24
N THR A 75 -2.71 -10.72 -4.50
CA THR A 75 -1.38 -10.31 -5.01
C THR A 75 -0.39 -11.45 -5.16
N VAL A 76 -0.70 -12.63 -4.61
CA VAL A 76 0.14 -13.84 -4.66
C VAL A 76 -0.23 -14.70 -5.86
#